data_AF-A0A0R2UFK7-F1
#
_entry.id   AF-A0A0R2UFK7-F1
#
_cell.length_a   1.000
_cell.length_b   1.000
_cell.length_c   1.000
_cell.angle_alpha   90.00
_cell.angle_beta   90.00
_cell.angle_gamma   90.00
#
_symmetry.space_group_name_H-M   'P 1'
#
loop_
_entity.id
_entity.type
_entity.pdbx_description
1 polymer ?
#
loop_
_entity_poly.entity_id
_entity_poly.type
_entity_poly.pdbx_seq_one_letter_code
_entity_poly.pdbx_strand_id
1 'polypeptide(L)'
;MFKNIGVVLKKNASLDERSVVQDLITVLAKNALNIFAEEGANLSLTIEKNNEDFKHQIDLLIVFGGDGTLLGAARKFIASEIPLLGINLGTLGFLTDINIENFESVIQDILKGEYVVEERSLVEAHFANKEVFGLNEILIHSGSYVQLMRYRLLIDGQMIYEQRSDGLIVATPTGSTAYALSAGGSIIHPELNLWNIIPMMSQSLSSRPLIVSNKKSLEVQLIQGPLDHAMVCVDGQQDMPIQYNESIIIRKKDTALRIIHPADNDFYEACREKLGWSLDITANKT
;
A
#
# COMPACT_ATOMS: atom_id res chain seq x y z
N MET A 1 3.13 -17.11 18.67
CA MET A 1 3.30 -16.11 19.73
C MET A 1 4.55 -15.31 19.42
N PHE A 2 4.36 -14.02 19.13
CA PHE A 2 5.45 -13.09 18.79
C PHE A 2 6.29 -12.81 20.04
N LYS A 3 7.62 -12.92 19.92
CA LYS A 3 8.57 -12.72 21.03
C LYS A 3 9.43 -11.49 20.83
N ASN A 4 9.71 -11.15 19.58
CA ASN A 4 10.66 -10.11 19.18
C ASN A 4 9.94 -9.10 18.30
N ILE A 5 9.49 -8.02 18.92
CA ILE A 5 8.65 -7.04 18.25
C ILE A 5 9.51 -5.89 17.75
N GLY A 6 9.53 -5.67 16.44
CA GLY A 6 10.09 -4.46 15.86
C GLY A 6 9.08 -3.33 15.90
N VAL A 7 9.52 -2.11 16.20
CA VAL A 7 8.71 -0.91 16.11
C VAL A 7 9.30 0.07 15.10
N VAL A 8 8.44 0.64 14.26
CA VAL A 8 8.79 1.71 13.31
C VAL A 8 7.83 2.87 13.48
N LEU A 9 8.39 4.07 13.55
CA LEU A 9 7.65 5.32 13.60
C LEU A 9 7.83 6.10 12.29
N LYS A 10 6.82 6.85 11.88
CA LYS A 10 6.94 7.75 10.73
C LYS A 10 8.12 8.72 10.90
N LYS A 11 8.91 8.93 9.84
CA LYS A 11 10.18 9.69 9.88
C LYS A 11 10.06 11.10 10.45
N ASN A 12 8.96 11.79 10.13
CA ASN A 12 8.71 13.18 10.52
C ASN A 12 7.67 13.29 11.65
N ALA A 13 7.65 12.33 12.58
CA ALA A 13 6.78 12.38 13.74
C ALA A 13 7.05 13.63 14.59
N SER A 14 5.99 14.35 14.94
CA SER A 14 6.05 15.48 15.87
C SER A 14 6.49 15.02 17.27
N LEU A 15 6.86 15.98 18.13
CA LEU A 15 7.19 15.66 19.52
C LEU A 15 6.02 15.01 20.26
N ASP A 16 4.80 15.49 20.01
CA ASP A 16 3.58 14.94 20.61
C ASP A 16 3.34 13.49 20.16
N GLU A 17 3.51 13.20 18.86
CA GLU A 17 3.36 11.85 18.33
C GLU A 17 4.42 10.89 18.87
N ARG A 18 5.66 11.37 19.05
CA ARG A 18 6.72 10.58 19.70
C ARG A 18 6.37 10.28 21.16
N SER A 19 5.80 11.25 21.88
CA SER A 19 5.34 11.05 23.26
C SER A 19 4.23 9.99 23.32
N VAL A 20 3.22 10.09 22.46
CA VAL A 20 2.14 9.10 22.37
C VAL A 20 2.71 7.71 22.09
N VAL A 21 3.62 7.59 21.12
CA VAL A 21 4.25 6.31 20.77
C VAL A 21 5.07 5.75 21.93
N GLN A 22 5.72 6.61 22.71
CA GLN A 22 6.44 6.19 23.92
C GLN A 22 5.50 5.60 24.98
N ASP A 23 4.30 6.16 25.14
CA ASP A 23 3.28 5.63 26.05
C ASP A 23 2.78 4.26 25.56
N LEU A 24 2.54 4.11 24.26
CA LEU A 24 2.17 2.84 23.64
C LEU A 24 3.26 1.77 23.78
N ILE A 25 4.53 2.15 23.65
CA ILE A 25 5.67 1.24 23.88
C ILE A 25 5.73 0.80 25.35
N THR A 26 5.39 1.68 26.29
CA THR A 26 5.32 1.33 27.71
C THR A 26 4.24 0.28 27.97
N VAL A 27 3.09 0.39 27.31
CA VAL A 27 2.03 -0.63 27.33
C VAL A 27 2.50 -1.94 26.69
N LEU A 28 3.16 -1.85 25.54
CA LEU A 28 3.70 -3.01 24.82
C LEU A 28 4.71 -3.77 25.68
N ALA A 29 5.59 -3.08 26.40
CA ALA A 29 6.62 -3.65 27.26
C ALA A 29 6.06 -4.44 28.46
N LYS A 30 4.79 -4.23 28.84
CA LYS A 30 4.12 -5.06 29.85
C LYS A 30 3.86 -6.49 29.34
N ASN A 31 3.73 -6.66 28.02
CA ASN A 31 3.27 -7.88 27.38
C ASN A 31 4.32 -8.53 26.46
N ALA A 32 5.29 -7.76 25.97
CA ALA A 32 6.34 -8.20 25.07
C ALA A 32 7.69 -8.39 25.79
N LEU A 33 8.45 -9.42 25.40
CA LEU A 33 9.76 -9.72 25.98
C LEU A 33 10.86 -8.82 25.41
N ASN A 34 10.94 -8.69 24.09
CA ASN A 34 11.95 -7.89 23.41
C ASN A 34 11.27 -6.92 22.44
N ILE A 35 11.57 -5.63 22.58
CA ILE A 35 11.13 -4.58 21.66
C ILE A 35 12.37 -3.98 21.01
N PHE A 36 12.42 -4.04 19.68
CA PHE A 36 13.50 -3.53 18.87
C PHE A 36 13.06 -2.27 18.14
N ALA A 37 13.97 -1.32 17.95
CA ALA A 37 13.76 -0.15 17.12
C ALA A 37 14.94 0.02 16.15
N GLU A 38 14.72 0.77 15.08
CA GLU A 38 15.82 1.17 14.20
C GLU A 38 16.75 2.17 14.91
N GLU A 39 18.05 2.12 14.59
CA GLU A 39 19.03 3.10 15.07
C GLU A 39 18.55 4.55 14.84
N GLY A 40 18.64 5.36 15.91
CA GLY A 40 18.23 6.76 15.89
C GLY A 40 16.73 6.99 16.16
N ALA A 41 15.95 5.94 16.44
CA ALA A 41 14.57 6.07 16.87
C ALA A 41 14.44 6.85 18.19
N ASN A 42 15.40 6.67 19.11
CA ASN A 42 15.45 7.28 20.44
C ASN A 42 14.18 7.03 21.28
N LEU A 43 13.72 5.77 21.29
CA LEU A 43 12.55 5.32 22.06
C LEU A 43 13.00 4.52 23.28
N SER A 44 12.54 4.93 24.46
CA SER A 44 12.81 4.22 25.72
C SER A 44 12.16 2.84 25.71
N LEU A 45 12.75 1.89 26.45
CA LEU A 45 12.33 0.48 26.52
C LEU A 45 12.47 -0.27 25.18
N THR A 46 13.25 0.25 24.24
CA THR A 46 13.58 -0.42 22.98
C THR A 46 15.09 -0.70 22.89
N ILE A 47 15.45 -1.74 22.15
CA ILE A 47 16.82 -2.08 21.80
C ILE A 47 17.05 -1.62 20.37
N GLU A 48 17.85 -0.58 20.18
CA GLU A 48 18.20 -0.10 18.84
C GLU A 48 19.11 -1.10 18.13
N LYS A 49 18.82 -1.32 16.84
CA LYS A 49 19.57 -2.20 15.95
C LYS A 49 19.83 -1.52 14.62
N ASN A 50 20.95 -1.86 14.00
CA ASN A 50 21.16 -1.57 12.59
C ASN A 50 20.10 -2.29 11.73
N ASN A 51 19.92 -1.82 10.50
CA ASN A 51 18.86 -2.27 9.60
C ASN A 51 18.89 -3.79 9.33
N GLU A 52 20.07 -4.40 9.22
CA GLU A 52 20.18 -5.83 8.90
C GLU A 52 19.86 -6.71 10.11
N ASP A 53 20.42 -6.39 11.28
CA ASP A 53 20.09 -7.10 12.52
C ASP A 53 18.61 -6.96 12.89
N PHE A 54 18.03 -5.78 12.66
CA PHE A 54 16.62 -5.51 12.92
C PHE A 54 15.71 -6.45 12.11
N LYS A 55 15.98 -6.62 10.81
CA LYS A 55 15.19 -7.50 9.92
C LYS A 55 15.25 -8.98 10.31
N HIS A 56 16.37 -9.44 10.86
CA HIS A 56 16.56 -10.87 11.15
C HIS A 56 16.14 -11.29 12.55
N GLN A 57 15.93 -10.35 13.46
CA GLN A 57 15.63 -10.66 14.88
C GLN A 57 14.15 -10.56 15.21
N ILE A 58 13.35 -9.82 14.45
CA ILE A 58 11.94 -9.58 14.75
C ILE A 58 11.01 -10.60 14.10
N ASP A 59 9.92 -10.93 14.79
CA ASP A 59 8.86 -11.83 14.31
C ASP A 59 7.51 -11.13 14.10
N LEU A 60 7.40 -9.85 14.51
CA LEU A 60 6.31 -8.94 14.22
C LEU A 60 6.85 -7.52 14.04
N LEU A 61 6.35 -6.78 13.06
CA LEU A 61 6.67 -5.36 12.88
C LEU A 61 5.43 -4.50 13.17
N ILE A 62 5.48 -3.71 14.23
CA ILE A 62 4.45 -2.72 14.56
C ILE A 62 4.84 -1.36 13.94
N VAL A 63 3.94 -0.83 13.11
CA VAL A 63 4.15 0.44 12.41
C VAL A 63 3.21 1.49 13.01
N PHE A 64 3.79 2.50 13.66
CA PHE A 64 3.07 3.64 14.21
C PHE A 64 2.97 4.76 13.18
N GLY A 65 1.78 4.95 12.61
CA GLY A 65 1.51 5.97 11.59
C GLY A 65 0.26 5.66 10.76
N GLY A 66 0.11 6.35 9.62
CA GLY A 66 -0.96 6.07 8.65
C GLY A 66 -0.52 5.11 7.54
N ASP A 67 -1.40 4.88 6.57
CA ASP A 67 -1.18 4.00 5.42
C ASP A 67 0.14 4.27 4.68
N GLY A 68 0.52 5.53 4.49
CA GLY A 68 1.80 5.89 3.86
C GLY A 68 3.04 5.43 4.64
N THR A 69 2.95 5.35 5.97
CA THR A 69 4.03 4.84 6.83
C THR A 69 4.11 3.32 6.70
N LEU A 70 2.95 2.65 6.69
CA LEU A 70 2.86 1.21 6.48
C LEU A 70 3.37 0.80 5.09
N LEU A 71 3.04 1.54 4.03
CA LEU A 71 3.58 1.34 2.69
C LEU A 71 5.12 1.45 2.66
N GLY A 72 5.66 2.44 3.37
CA GLY A 72 7.10 2.62 3.52
C GLY A 72 7.77 1.43 4.22
N ALA A 73 7.15 0.93 5.30
CA ALA A 73 7.62 -0.24 6.03
C ALA A 73 7.50 -1.51 5.16
N ALA A 74 6.36 -1.73 4.50
CA ALA A 74 6.13 -2.87 3.62
C ALA A 74 7.24 -2.99 2.57
N ARG A 75 7.57 -1.91 1.86
CA ARG A 75 8.67 -1.92 0.86
C ARG A 75 10.02 -2.28 1.45
N LYS A 76 10.29 -1.84 2.69
CA LYS A 76 11.57 -2.07 3.36
C LYS A 76 11.70 -3.50 3.90
N PHE A 77 10.60 -4.08 4.36
CA PHE A 77 10.59 -5.35 5.10
C PHE A 77 9.99 -6.53 4.34
N ILE A 78 9.47 -6.32 3.12
CA ILE A 78 8.82 -7.41 2.36
C ILE A 78 9.71 -8.63 2.15
N ALA A 79 11.01 -8.43 1.92
CA ALA A 79 11.97 -9.51 1.71
C ALA A 79 12.24 -10.35 2.98
N SER A 80 11.83 -9.85 4.14
CA SER A 80 11.97 -10.54 5.43
C SER A 80 10.74 -11.38 5.78
N GLU A 81 9.64 -11.26 5.02
CA GLU A 81 8.36 -11.97 5.24
C GLU A 81 7.77 -11.81 6.66
N ILE A 82 8.21 -10.76 7.36
CA ILE A 82 7.72 -10.41 8.69
C ILE A 82 6.29 -9.86 8.55
N PRO A 83 5.33 -10.33 9.37
CA PRO A 83 4.00 -9.76 9.38
C PRO A 83 3.99 -8.35 9.97
N LEU A 84 3.18 -7.46 9.39
CA LEU A 84 3.04 -6.07 9.80
C LEU A 84 1.75 -5.85 10.60
N LEU A 85 1.81 -4.98 11.59
CA LEU A 85 0.66 -4.49 12.34
C LEU A 85 0.63 -2.96 12.27
N GLY A 86 -0.46 -2.38 11.79
CA GLY A 86 -0.60 -0.95 11.60
C GLY A 86 -1.33 -0.26 12.75
N ILE A 87 -0.67 0.66 13.46
CA ILE A 87 -1.28 1.46 14.53
C ILE A 87 -1.47 2.89 14.05
N ASN A 88 -2.72 3.33 13.96
CA ASN A 88 -3.04 4.67 13.55
C ASN A 88 -2.89 5.66 14.70
N LEU A 89 -2.13 6.74 14.48
CA LEU A 89 -1.96 7.83 15.47
C LEU A 89 -3.01 8.96 15.32
N GLY A 90 -4.00 8.78 14.44
CA GLY A 90 -5.04 9.74 14.10
C GLY A 90 -6.29 9.04 13.54
N THR A 91 -6.71 9.36 12.31
CA THR A 91 -7.92 8.79 11.70
C THR A 91 -7.65 7.45 11.00
N LEU A 92 -8.37 6.40 11.38
CA LEU A 92 -8.23 4.98 10.96
C LEU A 92 -7.99 4.81 9.46
N GLY A 93 -6.95 4.09 9.04
CA GLY A 93 -6.62 3.92 7.62
C GLY A 93 -7.30 2.71 7.00
N PHE A 94 -7.07 2.46 5.70
CA PHE A 94 -7.44 1.17 5.10
C PHE A 94 -6.42 0.05 5.44
N LEU A 95 -5.23 0.43 5.92
CA LEU A 95 -4.17 -0.50 6.31
C LEU A 95 -3.86 -0.43 7.81
N THR A 96 -4.36 0.58 8.51
CA THR A 96 -4.12 0.81 9.94
C THR A 96 -5.44 0.86 10.69
N ASP A 97 -5.80 -0.27 11.28
CA ASP A 97 -7.10 -0.62 11.85
C ASP A 97 -7.12 -0.60 13.39
N ILE A 98 -6.01 -0.26 14.04
CA ILE A 98 -5.93 -0.11 15.50
C ILE A 98 -5.78 1.37 15.85
N ASN A 99 -6.65 1.85 16.74
CA ASN A 99 -6.58 3.21 17.28
C ASN A 99 -5.84 3.21 18.63
N ILE A 100 -5.51 4.41 19.12
CA ILE A 100 -4.76 4.57 20.37
C ILE A 100 -5.59 4.09 21.58
N GLU A 101 -6.91 4.29 21.55
CA GLU A 101 -7.81 4.07 22.69
C GLU A 101 -7.98 2.58 23.03
N ASN A 102 -8.03 1.72 22.01
CA ASN A 102 -8.19 0.27 22.18
C ASN A 102 -6.86 -0.51 22.17
N PHE A 103 -5.72 0.16 21.99
CA PHE A 103 -4.42 -0.46 21.79
C PHE A 103 -4.05 -1.50 22.86
N GLU A 104 -4.21 -1.19 24.16
CA GLU A 104 -3.81 -2.11 25.24
C GLU A 104 -4.59 -3.43 25.22
N SER A 105 -5.89 -3.39 24.92
CA SER A 105 -6.71 -4.61 24.79
C SER A 105 -6.28 -5.40 23.57
N VAL A 106 -6.21 -4.73 22.41
CA VAL A 106 -5.95 -5.37 21.12
C VAL A 106 -4.56 -6.01 21.10
N ILE A 107 -3.53 -5.33 21.63
CA ILE A 107 -2.18 -5.89 21.63
C ILE A 107 -2.06 -7.12 22.53
N GLN A 108 -2.80 -7.18 23.64
CA GLN A 108 -2.81 -8.37 24.49
C GLN A 108 -3.41 -9.58 23.75
N ASP A 109 -4.48 -9.37 23.00
CA ASP A 109 -5.14 -10.43 22.24
C ASP A 109 -4.27 -10.90 21.08
N ILE A 110 -3.66 -9.97 20.34
CA ILE A 110 -2.69 -10.30 19.28
C ILE A 110 -1.51 -11.13 19.83
N LEU A 111 -0.96 -10.74 20.97
CA LEU A 111 0.17 -11.47 21.57
C LEU A 111 -0.24 -12.85 22.11
N LYS A 112 -1.50 -13.05 22.48
CA LYS A 112 -2.05 -14.38 22.83
C LYS A 112 -2.34 -15.27 21.62
N GLY A 113 -2.36 -14.71 20.41
CA GLY A 113 -2.68 -15.45 19.18
C GLY A 113 -4.07 -15.19 18.63
N GLU A 114 -4.83 -14.27 19.24
CA GLU A 114 -6.19 -13.90 18.83
C GLU A 114 -6.12 -12.79 17.78
N TYR A 115 -5.78 -13.17 16.55
CA TYR A 115 -5.66 -12.26 15.41
C TYR A 115 -5.95 -13.00 14.09
N VAL A 116 -6.23 -12.24 13.03
CA VAL A 116 -6.28 -12.77 11.67
C VAL A 116 -5.07 -12.30 10.88
N VAL A 117 -4.56 -13.16 10.01
CA VAL A 117 -3.50 -12.81 9.05
C VAL A 117 -4.15 -12.62 7.71
N GLU A 118 -3.98 -11.44 7.13
CA GLU A 118 -4.43 -11.14 5.79
C GLU A 118 -3.23 -11.01 4.84
N GLU A 119 -3.29 -11.70 3.70
CA GLU A 119 -2.26 -11.62 2.68
C GLU A 119 -2.67 -10.62 1.59
N ARG A 120 -1.89 -9.54 1.44
CA ARG A 120 -2.08 -8.54 0.40
C ARG A 120 -1.14 -8.82 -0.77
N SER A 121 -1.74 -9.06 -1.93
CA SER A 121 -0.99 -9.23 -3.18
C SER A 121 -0.28 -7.94 -3.57
N LEU A 122 0.95 -8.06 -4.07
CA LEU A 122 1.72 -6.96 -4.62
C LEU A 122 1.70 -6.98 -6.15
N VAL A 123 1.75 -5.80 -6.76
CA VAL A 123 1.95 -5.64 -8.20
C VAL A 123 3.45 -5.42 -8.47
N GLU A 124 3.98 -6.07 -9.50
CA GLU A 124 5.37 -5.95 -9.91
C GLU A 124 5.43 -5.54 -11.39
N ALA A 125 6.32 -4.60 -11.72
CA ALA A 125 6.59 -4.15 -13.07
C ALA A 125 8.06 -4.36 -13.44
N HIS A 126 8.27 -4.83 -14.67
CA HIS A 126 9.58 -5.04 -15.28
C HIS A 126 9.72 -4.18 -16.52
N PHE A 127 10.75 -3.33 -16.56
CA PHE A 127 11.05 -2.48 -17.70
C PHE A 127 12.50 -1.96 -17.62
N ALA A 128 13.14 -1.68 -18.76
CA ALA A 128 14.49 -1.11 -18.79
C ALA A 128 15.51 -1.80 -17.85
N ASN A 129 15.45 -3.14 -17.75
CA ASN A 129 16.23 -3.98 -16.82
C ASN A 129 16.05 -3.65 -15.32
N LYS A 130 14.93 -3.04 -14.95
CA LYS A 130 14.52 -2.75 -13.57
C LYS A 130 13.31 -3.60 -13.22
N GLU A 131 13.31 -4.09 -11.99
CA GLU A 131 12.15 -4.68 -11.33
C GLU A 131 11.72 -3.74 -10.21
N VAL A 132 10.44 -3.36 -10.21
CA VAL A 132 9.85 -2.53 -9.16
C VAL A 132 8.52 -3.14 -8.74
N PHE A 133 8.11 -2.89 -7.49
CA PHE A 133 6.85 -3.43 -6.99
C PHE A 133 6.15 -2.43 -6.07
N GLY A 134 4.82 -2.53 -6.02
CA GLY A 134 3.95 -1.70 -5.20
C GLY A 134 2.87 -2.52 -4.52
N LEU A 135 2.38 -2.00 -3.40
CA LEU A 135 1.21 -2.56 -2.72
C LEU A 135 -0.09 -2.04 -3.35
N ASN A 136 -0.11 -0.79 -3.79
CA ASN A 136 -1.30 -0.15 -4.29
C ASN A 136 -1.36 -0.20 -5.82
N GLU A 137 -0.40 0.42 -6.52
CA GLU A 137 -0.48 0.54 -7.97
C GLU A 137 0.87 0.74 -8.68
N ILE A 138 0.86 0.40 -9.97
CA ILE A 138 1.80 0.93 -10.96
C ILE A 138 1.06 1.97 -11.79
N LEU A 139 1.57 3.20 -11.77
CA LEU A 139 1.12 4.31 -12.59
C LEU A 139 2.09 4.50 -13.76
N ILE A 140 1.58 4.48 -14.98
CA ILE A 140 2.31 4.82 -16.20
C ILE A 140 1.72 6.11 -16.74
N HIS A 141 2.50 7.17 -16.93
CA HIS A 141 2.00 8.46 -17.39
C HIS A 141 2.95 9.17 -18.34
N SER A 142 2.43 10.17 -19.05
CA SER A 142 3.15 10.91 -20.10
C SER A 142 4.27 11.82 -19.60
N GLY A 143 4.39 12.01 -18.27
CA GLY A 143 5.34 12.95 -17.64
C GLY A 143 5.04 14.44 -17.86
N SER A 144 4.01 14.79 -18.65
CA SER A 144 3.66 16.17 -18.98
C SER A 144 2.21 16.45 -18.58
N TYR A 145 1.94 17.68 -18.14
CA TYR A 145 0.59 18.11 -17.80
C TYR A 145 -0.25 18.33 -19.07
N VAL A 146 -1.46 17.75 -19.12
CA VAL A 146 -2.46 17.99 -20.18
C VAL A 146 -2.00 17.52 -21.57
N GLN A 147 -1.12 16.51 -21.64
CA GLN A 147 -0.64 15.97 -22.90
C GLN A 147 -0.64 14.44 -22.92
N LEU A 148 -1.27 13.88 -23.95
CA LEU A 148 -1.57 12.46 -24.05
C LEU A 148 -0.39 11.65 -24.56
N MET A 149 -0.11 10.51 -23.92
CA MET A 149 0.72 9.44 -24.46
C MET A 149 -0.13 8.41 -25.22
N ARG A 150 0.48 7.68 -26.15
CA ARG A 150 -0.10 6.57 -26.88
C ARG A 150 0.58 5.27 -26.46
N TYR A 151 -0.22 4.27 -26.08
CA TYR A 151 0.26 2.94 -25.71
C TYR A 151 -0.72 1.86 -26.14
N ARG A 152 -0.26 0.61 -26.12
CA ARG A 152 -1.08 -0.58 -26.34
C ARG A 152 -1.05 -1.45 -25.10
N LEU A 153 -2.21 -1.94 -24.70
CA LEU A 153 -2.36 -2.91 -23.62
C LEU A 153 -2.57 -4.31 -24.21
N LEU A 154 -1.76 -5.25 -23.75
CA LEU A 154 -1.92 -6.67 -24.02
C LEU A 154 -2.09 -7.42 -22.69
N ILE A 155 -2.83 -8.52 -22.75
CA ILE A 155 -3.04 -9.44 -21.62
C ILE A 155 -2.73 -10.85 -22.10
N ASP A 156 -1.78 -11.52 -21.47
CA ASP A 156 -1.26 -12.83 -21.87
C ASP A 156 -0.95 -12.89 -23.39
N GLY A 157 -0.34 -11.81 -23.92
CA GLY A 157 0.02 -11.66 -25.33
C GLY A 157 -1.12 -11.29 -26.29
N GLN A 158 -2.37 -11.20 -25.82
CA GLN A 158 -3.51 -10.77 -26.64
C GLN A 158 -3.70 -9.25 -26.57
N MET A 159 -3.73 -8.58 -27.74
CA MET A 159 -4.01 -7.15 -27.81
C MET A 159 -5.44 -6.85 -27.39
N ILE A 160 -5.60 -5.99 -26.37
CA ILE A 160 -6.91 -5.57 -25.86
C ILE A 160 -7.33 -4.26 -26.52
N TYR A 161 -6.49 -3.23 -26.40
CA TYR A 161 -6.69 -1.97 -27.07
C TYR A 161 -5.39 -1.19 -27.24
N GLU A 162 -5.46 -0.19 -28.11
CA GLU A 162 -4.50 0.88 -28.20
C GLU A 162 -5.21 2.19 -27.87
N GLN A 163 -4.59 3.05 -27.06
CA GLN A 163 -5.26 4.22 -26.52
C GLN A 163 -4.34 5.44 -26.43
N ARG A 164 -4.97 6.62 -26.49
CA ARG A 164 -4.36 7.91 -26.14
C ARG A 164 -4.99 8.45 -24.86
N SER A 165 -4.18 8.66 -23.84
CA SER A 165 -4.63 9.11 -22.51
C SER A 165 -3.47 9.75 -21.75
N ASP A 166 -3.71 10.37 -20.60
CA ASP A 166 -2.64 10.91 -19.74
C ASP A 166 -1.75 9.78 -19.19
N GLY A 167 -2.34 8.60 -19.04
CA GLY A 167 -1.66 7.43 -18.52
C GLY A 167 -2.57 6.21 -18.34
N LEU A 168 -2.06 5.24 -17.60
CA LEU A 168 -2.69 4.00 -17.20
C LEU A 168 -2.31 3.68 -15.76
N ILE A 169 -3.29 3.33 -14.93
CA ILE A 169 -3.08 2.80 -13.58
C ILE A 169 -3.37 1.30 -13.62
N VAL A 170 -2.48 0.49 -13.06
CA VAL A 170 -2.73 -0.91 -12.74
C VAL A 170 -2.67 -1.05 -11.22
N ALA A 171 -3.85 -1.14 -10.61
CA ALA A 171 -4.00 -1.21 -9.16
C ALA A 171 -4.32 -2.62 -8.68
N THR A 172 -3.85 -2.92 -7.47
CA THR A 172 -4.26 -4.07 -6.66
C THR A 172 -5.62 -3.77 -6.00
N PRO A 173 -6.28 -4.76 -5.36
CA PRO A 173 -7.41 -4.52 -4.48
C PRO A 173 -7.11 -3.50 -3.38
N THR A 174 -5.92 -3.59 -2.77
CA THR A 174 -5.47 -2.61 -1.76
C THR A 174 -5.39 -1.20 -2.34
N GLY A 175 -4.87 -1.06 -3.55
CA GLY A 175 -4.79 0.24 -4.24
C GLY A 175 -6.13 0.79 -4.71
N SER A 176 -7.22 0.01 -4.65
CA SER A 176 -8.54 0.44 -5.10
C SER A 176 -9.12 1.63 -4.34
N THR A 177 -8.64 1.85 -3.11
CA THR A 177 -9.02 2.98 -2.24
C THR A 177 -7.98 4.10 -2.25
N ALA A 178 -6.89 3.95 -3.01
CA ALA A 178 -5.82 4.94 -3.18
C ALA A 178 -6.04 5.76 -4.47
N TYR A 179 -5.01 5.93 -5.31
CA TYR A 179 -5.11 6.77 -6.51
C TYR A 179 -6.13 6.25 -7.52
N ALA A 180 -6.33 4.92 -7.56
CA ALA A 180 -7.34 4.26 -8.37
C ALA A 180 -8.77 4.78 -8.07
N LEU A 181 -9.09 5.05 -6.80
CA LEU A 181 -10.39 5.59 -6.41
C LEU A 181 -10.62 6.98 -7.03
N SER A 182 -9.62 7.86 -6.91
CA SER A 182 -9.67 9.20 -7.49
C SER A 182 -9.75 9.19 -9.02
N ALA A 183 -9.18 8.17 -9.67
CA ALA A 183 -9.24 7.97 -11.11
C ALA A 183 -10.58 7.37 -11.60
N GLY A 184 -11.57 7.18 -10.71
CA GLY A 184 -12.88 6.62 -11.06
C GLY A 184 -12.93 5.09 -11.08
N GLY A 185 -11.97 4.43 -10.45
CA GLY A 185 -12.01 2.99 -10.18
C GLY A 185 -13.06 2.61 -9.13
N SER A 186 -13.44 1.34 -9.11
CA SER A 186 -14.30 0.80 -8.05
C SER A 186 -13.50 0.51 -6.78
N ILE A 187 -14.18 0.56 -5.63
CA ILE A 187 -13.67 0.04 -4.36
C ILE A 187 -13.76 -1.48 -4.39
N ILE A 188 -12.68 -2.16 -4.04
CA ILE A 188 -12.52 -3.60 -4.18
C ILE A 188 -12.13 -4.18 -2.84
N HIS A 189 -12.85 -5.21 -2.40
CA HIS A 189 -12.53 -5.88 -1.14
C HIS A 189 -11.12 -6.49 -1.21
N PRO A 190 -10.26 -6.27 -0.20
CA PRO A 190 -8.86 -6.70 -0.21
C PRO A 190 -8.61 -8.20 -0.45
N GLU A 191 -9.54 -9.07 -0.03
CA GLU A 191 -9.47 -10.53 -0.24
C GLU A 191 -9.52 -10.97 -1.72
N LEU A 192 -9.98 -10.10 -2.62
CA LEU A 192 -10.12 -10.45 -4.03
C LEU A 192 -8.76 -10.52 -4.74
N ASN A 193 -8.65 -11.34 -5.77
CA ASN A 193 -7.39 -11.55 -6.50
C ASN A 193 -7.51 -11.11 -7.96
N LEU A 194 -7.36 -9.80 -8.19
CA LEU A 194 -7.61 -9.17 -9.48
C LEU A 194 -6.68 -7.96 -9.74
N TRP A 195 -6.55 -7.58 -11.01
CA TRP A 195 -6.06 -6.28 -11.44
C TRP A 195 -7.22 -5.34 -11.72
N ASN A 196 -7.09 -4.10 -11.26
CA ASN A 196 -7.95 -2.99 -11.64
C ASN A 196 -7.18 -2.05 -12.58
N ILE A 197 -7.48 -2.12 -13.88
CA ILE A 197 -6.77 -1.42 -14.93
C ILE A 197 -7.58 -0.18 -15.31
N ILE A 198 -7.07 1.01 -15.00
CA ILE A 198 -7.80 2.27 -15.13
C ILE A 198 -7.06 3.21 -16.08
N PRO A 199 -7.61 3.51 -17.26
CA PRO A 199 -7.05 4.53 -18.13
C PRO A 199 -7.30 5.93 -17.57
N MET A 200 -6.27 6.78 -17.55
CA MET A 200 -6.37 8.14 -17.02
C MET A 200 -6.73 9.15 -18.12
N MET A 201 -7.87 9.84 -18.00
CA MET A 201 -8.28 10.91 -18.93
C MET A 201 -8.20 10.49 -20.41
N SER A 202 -8.76 9.32 -20.73
CA SER A 202 -8.77 8.79 -22.09
C SER A 202 -9.52 9.69 -23.07
N GLN A 203 -8.97 9.87 -24.27
CA GLN A 203 -9.67 10.54 -25.36
C GLN A 203 -10.86 9.70 -25.89
N SER A 204 -10.85 8.39 -25.65
CA SER A 204 -11.91 7.49 -26.13
C SER A 204 -13.14 7.53 -25.21
N LEU A 205 -14.30 7.87 -25.77
CA LEU A 205 -15.58 7.93 -25.05
C LEU A 205 -16.06 6.55 -24.54
N SER A 206 -15.59 5.47 -25.17
CA SER A 206 -15.91 4.10 -24.77
C SER A 206 -14.89 3.50 -23.78
N SER A 207 -13.87 4.27 -23.39
CA SER A 207 -12.86 3.83 -22.43
C SER A 207 -13.48 3.61 -21.05
N ARG A 208 -13.21 2.45 -20.45
CA ARG A 208 -13.73 2.07 -19.13
C ARG A 208 -12.64 1.34 -18.35
N PRO A 209 -12.67 1.39 -17.00
CA PRO A 209 -11.87 0.49 -16.18
C PRO A 209 -12.11 -0.97 -16.56
N LEU A 210 -11.04 -1.76 -16.54
CA LEU A 210 -11.06 -3.18 -16.86
C LEU A 210 -10.57 -3.97 -15.64
N ILE A 211 -11.38 -4.93 -15.19
CA ILE A 211 -11.03 -5.85 -14.11
C ILE A 211 -10.72 -7.23 -14.70
N VAL A 212 -9.56 -7.78 -14.35
CA VAL A 212 -9.13 -9.12 -14.76
C VAL A 212 -8.49 -9.85 -13.58
N SER A 213 -8.35 -11.18 -13.67
CA SER A 213 -7.62 -11.94 -12.66
C SER A 213 -6.16 -11.49 -12.57
N ASN A 214 -5.62 -11.37 -11.35
CA ASN A 214 -4.21 -11.03 -11.13
C ASN A 214 -3.22 -12.17 -11.47
N LYS A 215 -3.73 -13.33 -11.89
CA LYS A 215 -2.93 -14.43 -12.47
C LYS A 215 -2.45 -14.11 -13.89
N LYS A 216 -3.08 -13.15 -14.55
CA LYS A 216 -2.74 -12.72 -15.92
C LYS A 216 -1.57 -11.76 -15.90
N SER A 217 -0.71 -11.86 -16.90
CA SER A 217 0.36 -10.89 -17.13
C SER A 217 -0.11 -9.81 -18.09
N LEU A 218 0.17 -8.56 -17.75
CA LEU A 218 -0.10 -7.41 -18.60
C LEU A 218 1.19 -6.97 -19.28
N GLU A 219 1.09 -6.54 -20.52
CA GLU A 219 2.16 -5.86 -21.24
C GLU A 219 1.64 -4.51 -21.73
N VAL A 220 2.37 -3.44 -21.38
CA VAL A 220 2.07 -2.08 -21.84
C VAL A 220 3.18 -1.65 -22.80
N GLN A 221 2.87 -1.64 -24.09
CA GLN A 221 3.79 -1.21 -25.14
C GLN A 221 3.67 0.30 -25.32
N LEU A 222 4.75 1.04 -25.05
CA LEU A 222 4.79 2.49 -25.17
C LEU A 222 5.07 2.87 -26.63
N ILE A 223 4.23 3.71 -27.24
CA ILE A 223 4.36 4.02 -28.67
C ILE A 223 4.99 5.41 -28.86
N GLN A 224 4.35 6.45 -28.30
CA GLN A 224 4.83 7.83 -28.41
C GLN A 224 4.12 8.70 -27.37
N GLY A 225 4.68 9.87 -27.08
CA GLY A 225 4.01 10.86 -26.24
C GLY A 225 4.62 12.24 -26.42
N PRO A 226 4.30 13.17 -25.50
CA PRO A 226 4.69 14.57 -25.66
C PRO A 226 6.16 14.87 -25.34
N LEU A 227 6.74 14.08 -24.44
CA LEU A 227 8.15 14.14 -24.07
C LEU A 227 8.90 13.02 -24.80
N ASP A 228 10.23 12.98 -24.64
CA ASP A 228 11.06 11.91 -25.20
C ASP A 228 10.91 10.58 -24.44
N HIS A 229 10.29 10.60 -23.25
CA HIS A 229 10.06 9.42 -22.40
C HIS A 229 8.66 9.46 -21.78
N ALA A 230 8.20 8.30 -21.31
CA ALA A 230 7.11 8.20 -20.35
C ALA A 230 7.69 7.99 -18.94
N MET A 231 6.83 8.02 -17.94
CA MET A 231 7.19 7.84 -16.54
C MET A 231 6.42 6.68 -15.93
N VAL A 232 7.11 5.92 -15.08
CA VAL A 232 6.52 4.90 -14.23
C VAL A 232 6.67 5.34 -12.77
N CYS A 233 5.55 5.39 -12.06
CA CYS A 233 5.49 5.68 -10.64
C CYS A 233 4.86 4.49 -9.91
N VAL A 234 5.37 4.17 -8.72
CA VAL A 234 4.89 3.04 -7.93
C VAL A 234 4.54 3.52 -6.53
N ASP A 235 3.33 3.22 -6.07
CA ASP A 235 2.78 3.68 -4.79
C ASP A 235 3.00 5.18 -4.50
N GLY A 236 2.87 6.02 -5.55
CA GLY A 236 3.07 7.47 -5.48
C GLY A 236 4.45 7.92 -4.99
N GLN A 237 5.50 7.12 -5.21
CA GLN A 237 6.86 7.43 -4.75
C GLN A 237 7.66 8.28 -5.75
N GLN A 238 8.55 7.65 -6.50
CA GLN A 238 9.47 8.31 -7.40
C GLN A 238 9.14 7.94 -8.84
N ASP A 239 9.09 8.95 -9.71
CA ASP A 239 8.94 8.74 -11.15
C ASP A 239 10.25 8.21 -11.73
N MET A 240 10.12 7.15 -12.53
CA MET A 240 11.21 6.49 -13.23
C MET A 240 10.99 6.61 -14.73
N PRO A 241 11.93 7.21 -15.48
CA PRO A 241 11.77 7.36 -16.91
C PRO A 241 11.88 6.03 -17.63
N ILE A 242 11.10 5.88 -18.70
CA ILE A 242 11.11 4.75 -19.64
C ILE A 242 10.95 5.28 -21.07
N GLN A 243 11.72 4.73 -22.01
CA GLN A 243 11.69 5.23 -23.38
C GLN A 243 10.44 4.76 -24.12
N TYR A 244 9.99 5.54 -25.09
CA TYR A 244 9.00 5.04 -26.06
C TYR A 244 9.61 3.94 -26.93
N ASN A 245 8.77 3.06 -27.46
CA ASN A 245 9.11 1.80 -28.12
C ASN A 245 9.67 0.72 -27.18
N GLU A 246 9.65 0.95 -25.86
CA GLU A 246 9.85 -0.09 -24.85
C GLU A 246 8.51 -0.62 -24.33
N SER A 247 8.56 -1.74 -23.63
CA SER A 247 7.39 -2.39 -23.03
C SER A 247 7.58 -2.55 -21.53
N ILE A 248 6.47 -2.45 -20.79
CA ILE A 248 6.40 -2.70 -19.35
C ILE A 248 5.62 -3.99 -19.14
N ILE A 249 6.25 -4.98 -18.51
CA ILE A 249 5.58 -6.22 -18.12
C ILE A 249 5.10 -6.08 -16.68
N ILE A 250 3.80 -6.23 -16.44
CA ILE A 250 3.20 -6.13 -15.12
C ILE A 250 2.62 -7.50 -14.74
N ARG A 251 2.92 -7.96 -13.52
CA ARG A 251 2.48 -9.24 -12.98
C ARG A 251 2.32 -9.20 -11.47
N LYS A 252 1.77 -10.28 -10.91
CA LYS A 252 1.69 -10.46 -9.46
C LYS A 252 3.08 -10.81 -8.95
N LYS A 253 3.52 -10.17 -7.88
CA LYS A 253 4.75 -10.57 -7.19
C LYS A 253 4.55 -11.93 -6.51
N ASP A 254 5.58 -12.76 -6.52
CA ASP A 254 5.51 -14.08 -5.89
C ASP A 254 5.38 -13.99 -4.36
N THR A 255 5.88 -12.92 -3.75
CA THR A 255 5.71 -12.62 -2.34
C THR A 255 4.47 -11.75 -2.08
N ALA A 256 3.83 -11.97 -0.94
CA ALA A 256 2.70 -11.19 -0.46
C ALA A 256 3.06 -10.47 0.84
N LEU A 257 2.44 -9.31 1.06
CA LEU A 257 2.54 -8.63 2.35
C LEU A 257 1.58 -9.29 3.33
N ARG A 258 2.08 -9.67 4.51
CA ARG A 258 1.26 -10.24 5.59
C ARG A 258 0.91 -9.13 6.56
N ILE A 259 -0.38 -8.86 6.74
CA ILE A 259 -0.88 -7.89 7.70
C ILE A 259 -1.62 -8.64 8.81
N ILE A 260 -1.34 -8.27 10.06
CA ILE A 260 -2.06 -8.73 11.23
C ILE A 260 -3.19 -7.76 11.51
N HIS A 261 -4.38 -8.30 11.69
CA HIS A 261 -5.56 -7.56 12.07
C HIS A 261 -6.18 -8.15 13.36
N PRO A 262 -6.89 -7.35 14.17
CA PRO A 262 -7.75 -7.87 15.22
C PRO A 262 -8.75 -8.89 14.67
N ALA A 263 -9.23 -9.79 15.52
CA ALA A 263 -10.15 -10.86 15.10
C ALA A 263 -11.49 -10.36 14.55
N ASP A 264 -11.89 -9.14 14.93
CA ASP A 264 -13.12 -8.45 14.56
C ASP A 264 -12.92 -7.38 13.47
N ASN A 265 -11.79 -7.40 12.75
CA ASN A 265 -11.50 -6.46 11.67
C ASN A 265 -12.63 -6.34 10.63
N ASP A 266 -13.08 -5.11 10.39
CA ASP A 266 -14.14 -4.77 9.45
C ASP A 266 -13.62 -3.78 8.38
N PHE A 267 -13.33 -4.28 7.18
CA PHE A 267 -12.96 -3.43 6.04
C PHE A 267 -14.00 -2.33 5.76
N TYR A 268 -15.28 -2.60 5.98
CA TYR A 268 -16.35 -1.63 5.75
C TYR A 268 -16.41 -0.56 6.83
N GLU A 269 -15.83 -0.77 8.01
CA GLU A 269 -15.64 0.28 9.02
C GLU A 269 -14.72 1.37 8.49
N ALA A 270 -13.57 0.98 7.93
CA ALA A 270 -12.68 1.92 7.26
C ALA A 270 -13.39 2.68 6.12
N CYS A 271 -14.25 2.01 5.33
CA CYS A 271 -15.08 2.70 4.35
C CYS A 271 -16.04 3.72 4.98
N ARG A 272 -16.71 3.39 6.09
CA ARG A 272 -17.61 4.32 6.81
C ARG A 272 -16.85 5.52 7.33
N GLU A 273 -15.69 5.32 7.96
CA GLU A 273 -14.89 6.39 8.54
C GLU A 273 -14.22 7.28 7.49
N LYS A 274 -13.63 6.71 6.42
CA LYS A 274 -12.87 7.48 5.42
C LYS A 274 -13.72 8.05 4.29
N LEU A 275 -14.76 7.33 3.89
CA LEU A 275 -15.60 7.71 2.74
C LEU A 275 -16.94 8.30 3.18
N GLY A 276 -17.22 8.31 4.48
CA GLY A 276 -18.45 8.88 5.03
C GLY A 276 -19.71 8.11 4.64
N TRP A 277 -19.61 6.79 4.42
CA TRP A 277 -20.77 5.98 4.02
C TRP A 277 -21.89 5.93 5.07
N SER A 278 -21.57 6.22 6.33
CA SER A 278 -22.52 6.31 7.44
C SER A 278 -22.98 7.75 7.74
N LEU A 279 -22.54 8.75 6.97
CA LEU A 279 -22.98 10.13 7.19
C LEU A 279 -24.48 10.24 6.96
N ASP A 280 -25.20 10.69 7.99
CA ASP A 280 -26.62 10.98 7.87
C ASP A 280 -26.84 12.19 6.96
N ILE A 281 -27.13 11.89 5.69
CA ILE A 281 -27.43 12.90 4.67
C ILE A 281 -28.74 13.66 4.94
N THR A 282 -29.54 13.23 5.93
CA THR A 282 -30.78 13.90 6.34
C THR A 282 -30.57 14.88 7.49
N ALA A 283 -29.40 14.87 8.15
CA ALA A 283 -29.11 15.69 9.34
C ALA A 283 -28.88 17.19 9.07
N ASN A 284 -29.09 17.68 7.84
CA ASN A 284 -29.11 19.12 7.52
C ASN A 284 -30.46 19.56 6.95
N LYS A 285 -31.45 19.74 7.84
CA LYS A 285 -32.54 20.72 7.70
C LYS A 285 -32.95 21.26 9.07
N THR A 286 -32.14 22.16 9.64
CA THR A 286 -32.59 23.19 10.60
C THR A 286 -31.65 24.38 10.54
#